data_AF-A0A2K1IZ17-F1
#
_entry.id   AF-A0A2K1IZ17-F1
#
_cell.length_a   1.000
_cell.length_b   1.000
_cell.length_c   1.000
_cell.angle_alpha   90.00
_cell.angle_beta   90.00
_cell.angle_gamma   90.00
#
_symmetry.space_group_name_H-M   'P 1'
#
loop_
_entity.id
_entity.type
_entity.pdbx_description
1 polymer ?
#
loop_
_entity_poly.entity_id
_entity_poly.type
_entity_poly.pdbx_seq_one_letter_code
_entity_poly.pdbx_strand_id
1 'polypeptide(L)'
;MAFKLKNLFGSGGSGNSTLRDEAEQQRYLELERLHASTRAAKHFQRDVVKAVEGIISTGAKQLEVTTKLAEDCRKYGSEAPSGITEALSRATLQYSSARNRMDTERDNMHRALAAQVSEPLKTMVAGSPLVDARHLKQKYDRLHESADAQAAEVNRRRSKEGGGNSDNAAKLQSAEQKLDQITAAMNTMGTSAIFAMNKVESQQQTVTLHRMLAMVEAERAYFQTVCSVLDQLHADIQSEVSMAPAESSSVATAPPTPPRSSSGNGRREPYEEDPPEIFQRTKNVADDDKAPVTPEFQSYKAIVTMDHDGVDEGELTISVGDEVLVRHEDPSGWSEGVCNGNEGWFPSSYVERRNPERRRRRRQASGSSNGSR
;
A
#
# COMPACT_ATOMS: atom_id res chain seq x y z
N MET A 1 23.25 -11.41 2.39
CA MET A 1 24.09 -12.62 2.51
C MET A 1 24.62 -13.02 1.13
N ALA A 2 25.64 -12.35 0.60
CA ALA A 2 26.05 -12.47 -0.81
C ALA A 2 27.47 -13.02 -1.02
N PHE A 3 28.02 -13.76 -0.05
CA PHE A 3 29.39 -14.30 -0.13
C PHE A 3 29.42 -15.74 0.36
N LYS A 4 29.06 -16.70 -0.50
CA LYS A 4 29.38 -18.11 -0.24
C LYS A 4 29.52 -19.04 -1.43
N LEU A 5 29.53 -18.55 -2.67
CA LEU A 5 29.78 -19.40 -3.85
C LEU A 5 31.24 -19.43 -4.32
N LYS A 6 32.11 -18.51 -3.85
CA LYS A 6 33.47 -18.39 -4.40
C LYS A 6 34.54 -19.32 -3.81
N ASN A 7 34.29 -19.97 -2.66
CA ASN A 7 35.36 -20.62 -1.89
C ASN A 7 35.19 -22.13 -1.59
N LEU A 8 34.21 -22.84 -2.18
CA LEU A 8 34.04 -24.28 -1.92
C LEU A 8 34.55 -25.22 -3.02
N PHE A 9 34.91 -24.70 -4.19
CA PHE A 9 35.41 -25.52 -5.30
C PHE A 9 36.88 -25.21 -5.56
N GLY A 10 37.74 -26.06 -5.00
CA GLY A 10 39.17 -26.04 -5.27
C GLY A 10 39.46 -26.16 -6.77
N SER A 11 40.34 -25.29 -7.23
CA SER A 11 41.02 -25.32 -8.53
C SER A 11 41.40 -26.75 -8.92
N GLY A 12 40.64 -27.34 -9.84
CA GLY A 12 40.84 -28.75 -10.17
C GLY A 12 39.82 -29.32 -11.16
N GLY A 13 39.69 -28.70 -12.34
CA GLY A 13 39.23 -29.39 -13.54
C GLY A 13 37.90 -28.90 -14.15
N SER A 14 37.97 -28.65 -15.46
CA SER A 14 36.88 -28.46 -16.42
C SER A 14 36.21 -27.08 -16.44
N GLY A 15 36.60 -26.26 -17.42
CA GLY A 15 36.01 -24.93 -17.70
C GLY A 15 34.50 -24.93 -17.98
N ASN A 16 33.83 -26.10 -17.96
CA ASN A 16 32.39 -26.24 -18.05
C ASN A 16 31.66 -26.07 -16.70
N SER A 17 32.33 -26.30 -15.55
CA SER A 17 31.72 -26.10 -14.23
C SER A 17 31.68 -24.62 -13.85
N THR A 18 32.76 -23.89 -14.11
CA THR A 18 32.85 -22.44 -13.83
C THR A 18 31.81 -21.63 -14.61
N LEU A 19 31.57 -21.98 -15.89
CA LEU A 19 30.55 -21.32 -16.71
C LEU A 19 29.13 -21.63 -16.24
N ARG A 20 28.89 -22.84 -15.70
CA ARG A 20 27.60 -23.24 -15.11
C ARG A 20 27.32 -22.44 -13.84
N ASP A 21 28.34 -22.25 -12.99
CA ASP A 21 28.26 -21.48 -11.75
C ASP A 21 28.05 -19.97 -12.02
N GLU A 22 28.68 -19.42 -13.07
CA GLU A 22 28.46 -18.02 -13.47
C GLU A 22 27.05 -17.77 -14.01
N ALA A 23 26.53 -18.67 -14.84
CA ALA A 23 25.17 -18.55 -15.38
C ALA A 23 24.09 -18.67 -14.30
N GLU A 24 24.30 -19.53 -13.30
CA GLU A 24 23.43 -19.63 -12.12
C GLU A 24 23.46 -18.35 -11.30
N GLN A 25 24.67 -17.85 -10.99
CA GLN A 25 24.84 -16.62 -10.23
C GLN A 25 24.12 -15.44 -10.91
N GLN A 26 24.17 -15.35 -12.24
CA GLN A 26 23.44 -14.34 -13.00
C GLN A 26 21.92 -14.48 -12.83
N ARG A 27 21.37 -15.70 -12.90
CA ARG A 27 19.93 -15.95 -12.69
C ARG A 27 19.47 -15.58 -11.29
N TYR A 28 20.26 -15.94 -10.29
CA TYR A 28 19.98 -15.57 -8.89
C TYR A 28 19.92 -14.05 -8.73
N LEU A 29 20.93 -13.33 -9.24
CA LEU A 29 20.98 -11.87 -9.17
C LEU A 29 19.82 -11.21 -9.96
N GLU A 30 19.46 -11.75 -11.12
CA GLU A 30 18.32 -11.27 -11.90
C GLU A 30 16.99 -11.44 -11.14
N LEU A 31 16.77 -12.60 -10.52
CA LEU A 31 15.58 -12.86 -9.71
C LEU A 31 15.50 -11.93 -8.49
N GLU A 32 16.62 -11.70 -7.81
CA GLU A 32 16.65 -10.73 -6.69
C GLU A 32 16.32 -9.31 -7.15
N ARG A 33 16.85 -8.88 -8.31
CA ARG A 33 16.52 -7.57 -8.90
C ARG A 33 15.04 -7.47 -9.24
N LEU A 34 14.49 -8.48 -9.91
CA LEU A 34 13.07 -8.55 -10.28
C LEU A 34 12.16 -8.55 -9.06
N HIS A 35 12.54 -9.27 -8.01
CA HIS A 35 11.80 -9.30 -6.75
C HIS A 35 11.81 -7.94 -6.04
N ALA A 36 12.97 -7.29 -5.95
CA ALA A 36 13.07 -5.95 -5.39
C ALA A 36 12.23 -4.94 -6.18
N SER A 37 12.29 -4.98 -7.51
CA SER A 37 11.54 -4.10 -8.41
C SER A 37 10.02 -4.29 -8.26
N THR A 38 9.54 -5.53 -8.33
CA THR A 38 8.10 -5.84 -8.20
C THR A 38 7.55 -5.56 -6.81
N ARG A 39 8.38 -5.69 -5.76
CA ARG A 39 8.06 -5.25 -4.39
C ARG A 39 7.92 -3.72 -4.33
N ALA A 40 8.91 -2.98 -4.80
CA ALA A 40 8.88 -1.51 -4.80
C ALA A 40 7.66 -0.98 -5.57
N ALA A 41 7.35 -1.56 -6.73
CA ALA A 41 6.16 -1.21 -7.51
C ALA A 41 4.87 -1.48 -6.73
N LYS A 42 4.73 -2.65 -6.07
CA LYS A 42 3.56 -2.97 -5.22
C LYS A 42 3.35 -1.92 -4.13
N HIS A 43 4.41 -1.49 -3.44
CA HIS A 43 4.31 -0.47 -2.38
C HIS A 43 3.85 0.88 -2.95
N PHE A 44 4.51 1.37 -3.99
CA PHE A 44 4.13 2.62 -4.63
C PHE A 44 2.66 2.60 -5.12
N GLN A 45 2.23 1.49 -5.72
CA GLN A 45 0.84 1.31 -6.16
C GLN A 45 -0.15 1.37 -4.99
N ARG A 46 0.18 0.79 -3.82
CA ARG A 46 -0.63 0.89 -2.60
C ARG A 46 -0.71 2.32 -2.09
N ASP A 47 0.40 3.06 -2.10
CA ASP A 47 0.43 4.44 -1.64
C ASP A 47 -0.41 5.35 -2.55
N VAL A 48 -0.35 5.13 -3.86
CA VAL A 48 -1.24 5.81 -4.83
C VAL A 48 -2.70 5.51 -4.53
N VAL A 49 -3.07 4.24 -4.32
CA VAL A 49 -4.46 3.86 -4.00
C VAL A 49 -4.94 4.59 -2.75
N LYS A 50 -4.16 4.56 -1.66
CA LYS A 50 -4.48 5.25 -0.41
C LYS A 50 -4.64 6.76 -0.60
N ALA A 51 -3.75 7.38 -1.36
CA ALA A 51 -3.81 8.82 -1.64
C ALA A 51 -5.08 9.18 -2.43
N VAL A 52 -5.39 8.43 -3.49
CA VAL A 52 -6.60 8.64 -4.32
C VAL A 52 -7.87 8.46 -3.49
N GLU A 53 -7.94 7.42 -2.66
CA GLU A 53 -9.08 7.21 -1.76
C GLU A 53 -9.21 8.32 -0.71
N GLY A 54 -8.07 8.83 -0.21
CA GLY A 54 -8.02 9.99 0.68
C GLY A 54 -8.55 11.26 0.02
N ILE A 55 -8.20 11.51 -1.25
CA ILE A 55 -8.72 12.62 -2.05
C ILE A 55 -10.25 12.51 -2.18
N ILE A 56 -10.75 11.33 -2.56
CA ILE A 56 -12.19 11.08 -2.72
C ILE A 56 -12.94 11.29 -1.41
N SER A 57 -12.43 10.73 -0.31
CA SER A 57 -13.04 10.84 1.03
C SER A 57 -13.07 12.28 1.53
N THR A 58 -11.97 13.01 1.39
CA THR A 58 -11.90 14.42 1.79
C THR A 58 -12.80 15.28 0.90
N GLY A 59 -12.82 14.99 -0.39
CA GLY A 59 -13.68 15.64 -1.35
C GLY A 59 -15.17 15.43 -1.07
N ALA A 60 -15.58 14.27 -0.54
CA ALA A 60 -16.96 14.04 -0.12
C ALA A 60 -17.37 14.96 1.04
N LYS A 61 -16.50 15.15 2.04
CA LYS A 61 -16.73 16.10 3.15
C LYS A 61 -16.85 17.54 2.66
N GLN A 62 -16.01 17.93 1.70
CA GLN A 62 -16.10 19.25 1.07
C GLN A 62 -17.43 19.40 0.30
N LEU A 63 -17.96 18.32 -0.28
CA LEU A 63 -19.23 18.33 -1.01
C LEU A 63 -20.41 18.66 -0.10
N GLU A 64 -20.44 18.11 1.11
CA GLU A 64 -21.50 18.41 2.10
C GLU A 64 -21.56 19.91 2.42
N VAL A 65 -20.41 20.51 2.71
CA VAL A 65 -20.30 21.94 3.05
C VAL A 65 -20.70 22.83 1.87
N THR A 66 -20.20 22.51 0.68
CA THR A 66 -20.47 23.30 -0.54
C THR A 66 -21.91 23.18 -1.03
N THR A 67 -22.51 21.99 -0.91
CA THR A 67 -23.93 21.77 -1.20
C THR A 67 -24.81 22.59 -0.26
N LYS A 68 -24.49 22.59 1.04
CA LYS A 68 -25.25 23.39 2.02
C LYS A 68 -25.16 24.89 1.71
N LEU A 69 -23.96 25.39 1.41
CA LEU A 69 -23.77 26.78 1.01
C LEU A 69 -24.58 27.13 -0.26
N ALA A 70 -24.54 26.27 -1.28
CA ALA A 70 -25.29 26.46 -2.51
C ALA A 70 -26.80 26.50 -2.23
N GLU A 71 -27.31 25.64 -1.36
CA GLU A 71 -28.71 25.64 -0.95
C GLU A 71 -29.12 26.92 -0.21
N ASP A 72 -28.29 27.39 0.71
CA ASP A 72 -28.57 28.62 1.46
C ASP A 72 -28.58 29.85 0.53
N CYS A 73 -27.64 29.94 -0.41
CA CYS A 73 -27.64 30.98 -1.45
C CYS A 73 -28.90 30.89 -2.34
N ARG A 74 -29.31 29.68 -2.74
CA ARG A 74 -30.52 29.47 -3.53
C ARG A 74 -31.76 29.93 -2.78
N LYS A 75 -31.87 29.57 -1.50
CA LYS A 75 -32.98 29.93 -0.64
C LYS A 75 -33.06 31.45 -0.48
N TYR A 76 -31.94 32.09 -0.15
CA TYR A 76 -31.86 33.54 -0.02
C TYR A 76 -32.30 34.27 -1.30
N GLY A 77 -31.83 33.82 -2.47
CA GLY A 77 -32.17 34.43 -3.75
C GLY A 77 -33.56 34.12 -4.30
N SER A 78 -34.30 33.14 -3.73
CA SER A 78 -35.65 32.75 -4.20
C SER A 78 -36.76 33.17 -3.23
N GLU A 79 -36.50 33.10 -1.94
CA GLU A 79 -37.43 33.53 -0.87
C GLU A 79 -37.23 35.00 -0.46
N ALA A 80 -36.32 35.71 -1.15
CA ALA A 80 -36.05 37.14 -1.11
C ALA A 80 -36.85 37.92 -0.04
N PRO A 81 -36.28 38.13 1.17
CA PRO A 81 -36.92 38.96 2.19
C PRO A 81 -37.24 40.36 1.64
N SER A 82 -38.34 40.95 2.11
CA SER A 82 -38.74 42.30 1.73
C SER A 82 -37.58 43.29 1.95
N GLY A 83 -36.96 43.76 0.85
CA GLY A 83 -35.85 44.74 0.90
C GLY A 83 -34.56 44.33 0.19
N ILE A 84 -34.42 43.11 -0.33
CA ILE A 84 -33.25 42.76 -1.16
C ILE A 84 -33.37 43.32 -2.58
N THR A 85 -32.24 43.66 -3.21
CA THR A 85 -32.24 44.10 -4.60
C THR A 85 -32.39 42.90 -5.54
N GLU A 86 -33.05 43.11 -6.67
CA GLU A 86 -33.20 42.07 -7.71
C GLU A 86 -31.83 41.58 -8.21
N ALA A 87 -30.85 42.49 -8.31
CA ALA A 87 -29.47 42.18 -8.66
C ALA A 87 -28.80 41.23 -7.66
N LEU A 88 -28.97 41.45 -6.35
CA LEU A 88 -28.45 40.54 -5.31
C LEU A 88 -29.16 39.18 -5.34
N SER A 89 -30.47 39.18 -5.58
CA SER A 89 -31.26 37.95 -5.78
C SER A 89 -30.69 37.11 -6.93
N ARG A 90 -30.44 37.73 -8.09
CA ARG A 90 -29.89 37.04 -9.27
C ARG A 90 -28.45 36.58 -9.05
N ALA A 91 -27.59 37.42 -8.46
CA ALA A 91 -26.20 37.07 -8.18
C ALA A 91 -26.08 35.85 -7.23
N THR A 92 -26.91 35.77 -6.19
CA THR A 92 -26.91 34.63 -5.25
C THR A 92 -27.44 33.35 -5.88
N LEU A 93 -28.46 33.44 -6.76
CA LEU A 93 -28.94 32.31 -7.56
C LEU A 93 -27.89 31.82 -8.57
N GLN A 94 -27.21 32.75 -9.26
CA GLN A 94 -26.12 32.43 -10.19
C GLN A 94 -24.96 31.72 -9.47
N TYR A 95 -24.55 32.22 -8.31
CA TYR A 95 -23.52 31.58 -7.48
C TYR A 95 -23.91 30.15 -7.09
N SER A 96 -25.14 29.96 -6.59
CA SER A 96 -25.65 28.63 -6.22
C SER A 96 -25.61 27.65 -7.38
N SER A 97 -26.11 28.07 -8.55
CA SER A 97 -26.10 27.25 -9.77
C SER A 97 -24.67 26.91 -10.21
N ALA A 98 -23.76 27.89 -10.22
CA ALA A 98 -22.37 27.68 -10.56
C ALA A 98 -21.66 26.73 -9.58
N ARG A 99 -21.93 26.85 -8.27
CA ARG A 99 -21.39 25.93 -7.25
C ARG A 99 -21.83 24.49 -7.49
N ASN A 100 -23.11 24.26 -7.74
CA ASN A 100 -23.63 22.92 -8.05
C ASN A 100 -22.99 22.31 -9.31
N ARG A 101 -22.72 23.11 -10.35
CA ARG A 101 -21.99 22.64 -11.55
C ARG A 101 -20.57 22.23 -11.21
N MET A 102 -19.82 23.08 -10.49
CA MET A 102 -18.45 22.75 -10.08
C MET A 102 -18.41 21.50 -9.16
N ASP A 103 -19.43 21.31 -8.33
CA ASP A 103 -19.56 20.14 -7.45
C ASP A 103 -19.83 18.87 -8.24
N THR A 104 -20.65 18.96 -9.29
CA THR A 104 -20.89 17.87 -10.25
C THR A 104 -19.59 17.46 -10.94
N GLU A 105 -18.78 18.43 -11.38
CA GLU A 105 -17.49 18.12 -12.03
C GLU A 105 -16.46 17.51 -11.08
N ARG A 106 -16.46 17.91 -9.80
CA ARG A 106 -15.62 17.27 -8.77
C ARG A 106 -16.01 15.82 -8.53
N ASP A 107 -17.31 15.56 -8.47
CA ASP A 107 -17.85 14.21 -8.32
C ASP A 107 -17.53 13.34 -9.56
N ASN A 108 -17.58 13.91 -10.78
CA ASN A 108 -17.11 13.25 -12.00
C ASN A 108 -15.61 12.91 -11.93
N MET A 109 -14.77 13.83 -11.46
CA MET A 109 -13.35 13.59 -11.25
C MET A 109 -13.11 12.48 -10.24
N HIS A 110 -13.79 12.49 -9.09
CA HIS A 110 -13.67 11.42 -8.10
C HIS A 110 -14.06 10.06 -8.66
N ARG A 111 -15.16 9.98 -9.43
CA ARG A 111 -15.54 8.74 -10.14
C ARG A 111 -14.46 8.28 -11.11
N ALA A 112 -13.87 9.21 -11.88
CA ALA A 112 -12.79 8.89 -12.80
C ALA A 112 -11.55 8.37 -12.06
N LEU A 113 -11.13 9.02 -10.97
CA LEU A 113 -10.01 8.58 -10.13
C LEU A 113 -10.28 7.20 -9.52
N ALA A 114 -11.48 6.95 -9.00
CA ALA A 114 -11.84 5.65 -8.45
C ALA A 114 -11.77 4.54 -9.52
N ALA A 115 -12.50 4.71 -10.63
CA ALA A 115 -12.66 3.68 -11.64
C ALA A 115 -11.40 3.49 -12.51
N GLN A 116 -10.70 4.58 -12.83
CA GLN A 116 -9.57 4.53 -13.75
C GLN A 116 -8.24 4.41 -13.02
N VAL A 117 -8.11 4.77 -11.74
CA VAL A 117 -6.82 4.72 -11.01
C VAL A 117 -6.88 3.71 -9.87
N SER A 118 -7.78 3.90 -8.90
CA SER A 118 -7.80 3.10 -7.67
C SER A 118 -8.08 1.62 -7.95
N GLU A 119 -9.18 1.29 -8.63
CA GLU A 119 -9.60 -0.10 -8.85
C GLU A 119 -8.61 -0.94 -9.68
N PRO A 120 -8.03 -0.43 -10.79
CA PRO A 120 -7.00 -1.18 -11.52
C PRO A 120 -5.73 -1.43 -10.70
N LEU A 121 -5.29 -0.45 -9.89
CA LEU A 121 -4.10 -0.62 -9.04
C LEU A 121 -4.36 -1.60 -7.90
N LYS A 122 -5.53 -1.56 -7.25
CA LYS A 122 -5.93 -2.57 -6.25
C LYS A 122 -5.90 -3.98 -6.83
N THR A 123 -6.51 -4.15 -8.00
CA THR A 123 -6.56 -5.43 -8.70
C THR A 123 -5.15 -5.95 -9.00
N MET A 124 -4.24 -5.05 -9.41
CA MET A 124 -2.86 -5.42 -9.70
C MET A 124 -2.06 -5.79 -8.45
N VAL A 125 -2.24 -5.07 -7.34
CA VAL A 125 -1.56 -5.34 -6.06
C VAL A 125 -2.04 -6.66 -5.44
N ALA A 126 -3.32 -6.98 -5.57
CA ALA A 126 -3.94 -8.21 -5.05
C ALA A 126 -3.94 -9.37 -6.06
N GLY A 127 -3.41 -9.16 -7.27
CA GLY A 127 -3.56 -10.09 -8.38
C GLY A 127 -2.76 -11.40 -8.22
N SER A 128 -3.39 -12.52 -8.56
CA SER A 128 -2.77 -13.86 -8.58
C SER A 128 -1.44 -13.92 -9.35
N PRO A 129 -1.23 -13.23 -10.50
CA PRO A 129 0.05 -13.29 -11.20
C PRO A 129 1.26 -12.85 -10.38
N LEU A 130 1.12 -11.82 -9.53
CA LEU A 130 2.19 -11.35 -8.65
C LEU A 130 2.47 -12.36 -7.54
N VAL A 131 1.41 -12.94 -6.97
CA VAL A 131 1.50 -13.98 -5.92
C VAL A 131 2.17 -15.24 -6.47
N ASP A 132 1.74 -15.72 -7.64
CA ASP A 132 2.29 -16.91 -8.29
C ASP A 132 3.77 -16.74 -8.66
N ALA A 133 4.15 -15.56 -9.16
CA ALA A 133 5.55 -15.24 -9.47
C ALA A 133 6.43 -15.25 -8.21
N ARG A 134 5.92 -14.73 -7.09
CA ARG A 134 6.62 -14.78 -5.78
C ARG A 134 6.75 -16.22 -5.26
N HIS A 135 5.71 -17.05 -5.40
CA HIS A 135 5.79 -18.47 -5.05
C HIS A 135 6.83 -19.22 -5.89
N LEU A 136 6.94 -18.94 -7.19
CA LEU A 136 7.99 -19.51 -8.04
C LEU A 136 9.38 -19.11 -7.57
N LYS A 137 9.58 -17.83 -7.21
CA LYS A 137 10.84 -17.32 -6.63
C LYS A 137 11.19 -18.05 -5.32
N GLN A 138 10.24 -18.18 -4.39
CA GLN A 138 10.45 -18.90 -3.13
C GLN A 138 10.79 -20.39 -3.34
N LYS A 139 10.19 -21.04 -4.36
CA LYS A 139 10.55 -22.42 -4.73
C LYS A 139 11.96 -22.50 -5.30
N TYR A 140 12.36 -21.52 -6.11
CA TYR A 140 13.72 -21.41 -6.63
C TYR A 140 14.74 -21.24 -5.49
N ASP A 141 14.49 -20.35 -4.53
CA ASP A 141 15.40 -20.13 -3.39
C ASP A 141 15.65 -21.43 -2.60
N ARG A 142 14.58 -22.19 -2.31
CA ARG A 142 14.69 -23.48 -1.62
C ARG A 142 15.52 -24.50 -2.41
N LEU A 143 15.39 -24.52 -3.73
CA LEU A 143 16.19 -25.38 -4.60
C LEU A 143 17.65 -24.94 -4.65
N HIS A 144 17.91 -23.64 -4.67
CA HIS A 144 19.25 -23.07 -4.61
C HIS A 144 19.95 -23.43 -3.29
N GLU A 145 19.30 -23.22 -2.14
CA GLU A 145 19.84 -23.62 -0.83
C GLU A 145 20.07 -25.15 -0.74
N SER A 146 19.18 -25.94 -1.32
CA SER A 146 19.33 -27.40 -1.40
C SER A 146 20.51 -27.80 -2.29
N ALA A 147 20.75 -27.07 -3.38
CA ALA A 147 21.88 -27.29 -4.27
C ALA A 147 23.20 -26.98 -3.56
N ASP A 148 23.28 -25.86 -2.85
CA ASP A 148 24.44 -25.46 -2.04
C ASP A 148 24.78 -26.50 -0.96
N ALA A 149 23.76 -26.98 -0.23
CA ALA A 149 23.94 -28.01 0.78
C ALA A 149 24.41 -29.34 0.18
N GLN A 150 23.84 -29.74 -0.95
CA GLN A 150 24.21 -30.98 -1.64
C GLN A 150 25.61 -30.88 -2.29
N ALA A 151 25.99 -29.71 -2.78
CA ALA A 151 27.34 -29.44 -3.30
C ALA A 151 28.40 -29.58 -2.19
N ALA A 152 28.15 -29.03 -1.01
CA ALA A 152 29.02 -29.20 0.15
C ALA A 152 29.14 -30.69 0.56
N GLU A 153 28.04 -31.44 0.48
CA GLU A 153 28.02 -32.89 0.75
C GLU A 153 28.87 -33.69 -0.25
N VAL A 154 28.77 -33.38 -1.55
CA VAL A 154 29.59 -33.98 -2.62
C VAL A 154 31.07 -33.70 -2.37
N ASN A 155 31.44 -32.45 -2.09
CA ASN A 155 32.84 -32.09 -1.83
C ASN A 155 33.42 -32.85 -0.62
N ARG A 156 32.64 -32.96 0.46
CA ARG A 156 33.02 -33.73 1.66
C ARG A 156 33.17 -35.23 1.39
N ARG A 157 32.42 -35.81 0.45
CA ARG A 157 32.56 -37.23 0.05
C ARG A 157 33.75 -37.46 -0.88
N ARG A 158 34.02 -36.53 -1.80
CA ARG A 158 35.21 -36.55 -2.67
C ARG A 158 36.50 -36.60 -1.86
N SER A 159 36.61 -35.82 -0.78
CA SER A 159 37.78 -35.86 0.11
C SER A 159 37.96 -37.21 0.84
N LYS A 160 36.91 -38.03 0.95
CA LYS A 160 36.93 -39.34 1.65
C LYS A 160 37.08 -40.53 0.70
N GLU A 161 36.99 -40.32 -0.62
CA GLU A 161 37.05 -41.37 -1.63
C GLU A 161 38.48 -41.89 -1.88
N GLY A 162 39.50 -41.08 -1.60
CA GLY A 162 40.92 -41.43 -1.80
C GLY A 162 41.45 -42.62 -0.99
N GLY A 163 40.63 -43.26 -0.15
CA GLY A 163 40.97 -44.45 0.64
C GLY A 163 40.67 -45.81 -0.02
N GLY A 164 40.20 -45.85 -1.28
CA GLY A 164 40.07 -47.10 -2.04
C GLY A 164 38.88 -48.02 -1.67
N ASN A 165 37.89 -47.51 -0.91
CA ASN A 165 36.71 -48.28 -0.51
C ASN A 165 35.57 -48.17 -1.55
N SER A 166 35.16 -49.29 -2.14
CA SER A 166 34.05 -49.39 -3.11
C SER A 166 32.75 -48.71 -2.63
N ASP A 167 32.43 -48.85 -1.34
CA ASP A 167 31.22 -48.25 -0.75
C ASP A 167 31.26 -46.71 -0.71
N ASN A 168 32.46 -46.12 -0.62
CA ASN A 168 32.62 -44.67 -0.62
C ASN A 168 32.41 -44.09 -2.03
N ALA A 169 32.88 -44.81 -3.06
CA ALA A 169 32.66 -44.45 -4.47
C ALA A 169 31.17 -44.50 -4.82
N ALA A 170 30.46 -45.57 -4.44
CA ALA A 170 29.00 -45.67 -4.67
C ALA A 170 28.22 -44.55 -3.96
N LYS A 171 28.59 -44.19 -2.73
CA LYS A 171 27.99 -43.08 -1.98
C LYS A 171 28.30 -41.72 -2.62
N LEU A 172 29.48 -41.51 -3.16
CA LEU A 172 29.81 -40.29 -3.89
C LEU A 172 28.94 -40.16 -5.14
N GLN A 173 28.88 -41.23 -5.95
CA GLN A 173 28.08 -41.26 -7.18
C GLN A 173 26.60 -40.95 -6.91
N SER A 174 26.03 -41.52 -5.84
CA SER A 174 24.65 -41.22 -5.42
C SER A 174 24.47 -39.74 -5.00
N ALA A 175 25.47 -39.14 -4.34
CA ALA A 175 25.41 -37.72 -3.96
C ALA A 175 25.51 -36.80 -5.18
N GLU A 176 26.33 -37.17 -6.17
CA GLU A 176 26.48 -36.43 -7.43
C GLU A 176 25.20 -36.50 -8.28
N GLN A 177 24.59 -37.68 -8.40
CA GLN A 177 23.30 -37.82 -9.08
C GLN A 177 22.20 -36.97 -8.44
N LYS A 178 22.17 -36.89 -7.10
CA LYS A 178 21.22 -36.03 -6.39
C LYS A 178 21.51 -34.55 -6.63
N LEU A 179 22.78 -34.14 -6.70
CA LEU A 179 23.15 -32.76 -7.05
C LEU A 179 22.66 -32.43 -8.46
N ASP A 180 22.91 -33.29 -9.44
CA ASP A 180 22.45 -33.08 -10.81
C ASP A 180 20.93 -32.96 -10.92
N GLN A 181 20.17 -33.77 -10.17
CA GLN A 181 18.71 -33.69 -10.10
C GLN A 181 18.25 -32.34 -9.53
N ILE A 182 18.85 -31.88 -8.42
CA ILE A 182 18.50 -30.60 -7.80
C ILE A 182 18.85 -29.45 -8.75
N THR A 183 20.02 -29.45 -9.37
CA THR A 183 20.41 -28.39 -10.31
C THR A 183 19.52 -28.36 -11.56
N ALA A 184 19.10 -29.52 -12.08
CA ALA A 184 18.15 -29.57 -13.19
C ALA A 184 16.77 -28.99 -12.82
N ALA A 185 16.26 -29.33 -11.64
CA ALA A 185 15.02 -28.76 -11.11
C ALA A 185 15.15 -27.24 -10.88
N MET A 186 16.26 -26.80 -10.28
CA MET A 186 16.57 -25.40 -10.04
C MET A 186 16.65 -24.60 -11.33
N ASN A 187 17.28 -25.13 -12.37
CA ASN A 187 17.34 -24.49 -13.69
C ASN A 187 15.95 -24.27 -14.29
N THR A 188 15.11 -25.30 -14.25
CA THR A 188 13.74 -25.25 -14.79
C THR A 188 12.89 -24.25 -14.01
N MET A 189 12.98 -24.28 -12.68
CA MET A 189 12.26 -23.35 -11.80
C MET A 189 12.74 -21.92 -11.99
N GLY A 190 14.05 -21.69 -12.09
CA GLY A 190 14.66 -20.38 -12.28
C GLY A 190 14.21 -19.72 -13.58
N THR A 191 14.21 -20.45 -14.70
CA THR A 191 13.68 -19.93 -15.97
C THR A 191 12.20 -19.58 -15.87
N SER A 192 11.40 -20.42 -15.21
CA SER A 192 9.96 -20.17 -15.02
C SER A 192 9.70 -18.95 -14.13
N ALA A 193 10.47 -18.80 -13.04
CA ALA A 193 10.40 -17.68 -12.12
C ALA A 193 10.79 -16.36 -12.81
N ILE A 194 11.92 -16.33 -13.55
CA ILE A 194 12.37 -15.15 -14.29
C ILE A 194 11.32 -14.72 -15.30
N PHE A 195 10.75 -15.66 -16.07
CA PHE A 195 9.71 -15.37 -17.04
C PHE A 195 8.46 -14.77 -16.38
N ALA A 196 7.96 -15.38 -15.30
CA ALA A 196 6.80 -14.89 -14.58
C ALA A 196 7.04 -13.50 -13.96
N MET A 197 8.21 -13.30 -13.34
CA MET A 197 8.55 -12.02 -12.70
C MET A 197 8.77 -10.90 -13.71
N ASN A 198 9.42 -11.16 -14.86
CA ASN A 198 9.54 -10.17 -15.94
C ASN A 198 8.17 -9.73 -16.48
N LYS A 199 7.25 -10.69 -16.66
CA LYS A 199 5.88 -10.38 -17.08
C LYS A 199 5.16 -9.49 -16.07
N VAL A 200 5.28 -9.79 -14.78
CA VAL A 200 4.71 -8.99 -13.69
C VAL A 200 5.34 -7.59 -13.64
N GLU A 201 6.66 -7.49 -13.71
CA GLU A 201 7.38 -6.20 -13.72
C GLU A 201 6.91 -5.32 -14.89
N SER A 202 6.89 -5.86 -16.11
CA SER A 202 6.44 -5.12 -17.30
C SER A 202 4.98 -4.68 -17.20
N GLN A 203 4.11 -5.56 -16.67
CA GLN A 203 2.71 -5.22 -16.43
C GLN A 203 2.57 -4.12 -15.38
N GLN A 204 3.29 -4.22 -14.26
CA GLN A 204 3.29 -3.22 -13.20
C GLN A 204 3.74 -1.85 -13.72
N GLN A 205 4.86 -1.78 -14.44
CA GLN A 205 5.35 -0.53 -15.02
C GLN A 205 4.32 0.09 -15.98
N THR A 206 3.81 -0.72 -16.90
CA THR A 206 2.87 -0.25 -17.93
C THR A 206 1.58 0.26 -17.30
N VAL A 207 0.94 -0.54 -16.44
CA VAL A 207 -0.32 -0.15 -15.80
C VAL A 207 -0.09 1.09 -14.93
N THR A 208 0.95 1.11 -14.09
CA THR A 208 1.24 2.24 -13.21
C THR A 208 1.41 3.53 -14.01
N LEU A 209 2.20 3.53 -15.09
CA LEU A 209 2.39 4.71 -15.94
C LEU A 209 1.06 5.23 -16.51
N HIS A 210 0.24 4.34 -17.07
CA HIS A 210 -1.07 4.73 -17.59
C HIS A 210 -2.01 5.25 -16.50
N ARG A 211 -1.91 4.71 -15.27
CA ARG A 211 -2.71 5.18 -14.14
C ARG A 211 -2.27 6.55 -13.63
N MET A 212 -0.97 6.84 -13.66
CA MET A 212 -0.45 8.19 -13.38
C MET A 212 -0.98 9.20 -14.42
N LEU A 213 -0.96 8.83 -15.71
CA LEU A 213 -1.52 9.69 -16.76
C LEU A 213 -3.02 9.94 -16.55
N ALA A 214 -3.80 8.89 -16.28
CA ALA A 214 -5.24 9.02 -16.04
C ALA A 214 -5.58 9.94 -14.84
N MET A 215 -4.75 9.93 -13.80
CA MET A 215 -4.87 10.85 -12.66
C MET A 215 -4.70 12.31 -13.10
N VAL A 216 -3.63 12.59 -13.85
CA VAL A 216 -3.34 13.94 -14.39
C VAL A 216 -4.45 14.41 -15.33
N GLU A 217 -4.94 13.52 -16.20
CA GLU A 217 -6.01 13.85 -17.13
C GLU A 217 -7.34 14.16 -16.43
N ALA A 218 -7.69 13.39 -15.40
CA ALA A 218 -8.89 13.63 -14.59
C ALA A 218 -8.81 14.98 -13.85
N GLU A 219 -7.69 15.27 -13.19
CA GLU A 219 -7.48 16.54 -12.50
C GLU A 219 -7.49 17.72 -13.48
N ARG A 220 -6.79 17.59 -14.61
CA ARG A 220 -6.75 18.63 -15.65
C ARG A 220 -8.14 18.93 -16.19
N ALA A 221 -8.93 17.91 -16.52
CA ALA A 221 -10.29 18.07 -17.03
C ALA A 221 -11.20 18.79 -16.01
N TYR A 222 -11.09 18.41 -14.73
CA TYR A 222 -11.82 19.05 -13.64
C TYR A 222 -11.47 20.54 -13.52
N PHE A 223 -10.18 20.88 -13.36
CA PHE A 223 -9.78 22.26 -13.16
C PHE A 223 -10.08 23.14 -14.38
N GLN A 224 -9.92 22.62 -15.60
CA GLN A 224 -10.29 23.35 -16.82
C GLN A 224 -11.77 23.71 -16.84
N THR A 225 -12.64 22.77 -16.50
CA THR A 225 -14.09 23.00 -16.49
C THR A 225 -14.49 23.95 -15.37
N VAL A 226 -13.92 23.78 -14.17
CA VAL A 226 -14.16 24.66 -13.01
C VAL A 226 -13.73 26.10 -13.30
N CYS A 227 -12.56 26.32 -13.90
CA CYS A 227 -12.12 27.66 -14.31
C CYS A 227 -13.12 28.30 -15.27
N SER A 228 -13.58 27.57 -16.29
CA SER A 228 -14.60 28.08 -17.23
C SER A 228 -15.91 28.43 -16.53
N VAL A 229 -16.35 27.63 -15.56
CA VAL A 229 -17.56 27.92 -14.75
C VAL A 229 -17.37 29.19 -13.92
N LEU A 230 -16.20 29.40 -13.33
CA LEU A 230 -15.87 30.57 -12.54
C LEU A 230 -15.75 31.84 -13.38
N ASP A 231 -15.13 31.77 -14.56
CA ASP A 231 -15.01 32.90 -15.48
C ASP A 231 -16.39 33.40 -15.92
N GLN A 232 -17.31 32.47 -16.25
CA GLN A 232 -18.69 32.81 -16.58
C GLN A 232 -19.41 33.44 -15.39
N LEU A 233 -19.32 32.81 -14.20
CA LEU A 233 -19.95 33.32 -12.98
C LEU A 233 -19.46 34.73 -12.64
N HIS A 234 -18.17 34.98 -12.79
CA HIS A 234 -17.57 36.28 -12.53
C HIS A 234 -18.14 37.33 -13.48
N ALA A 235 -18.23 37.04 -14.78
CA ALA A 235 -18.85 37.95 -15.76
C ALA A 235 -20.32 38.23 -15.43
N ASP A 236 -21.09 37.19 -15.07
CA ASP A 236 -22.51 37.29 -14.72
C ASP A 236 -22.71 38.20 -13.49
N ILE A 237 -21.96 37.97 -12.41
CA ILE A 237 -22.07 38.78 -11.19
C ILE A 237 -21.58 40.22 -11.43
N GLN A 238 -20.53 40.42 -12.22
CA GLN A 238 -20.08 41.78 -12.57
C GLN A 238 -21.16 42.58 -13.31
N SER A 239 -21.90 41.92 -14.22
CA SER A 239 -23.05 42.53 -14.88
C SER A 239 -24.11 42.97 -13.87
N GLU A 240 -24.47 42.11 -12.91
CA GLU A 240 -25.45 42.45 -11.86
C GLU A 240 -24.99 43.63 -10.98
N VAL A 241 -23.71 43.65 -10.62
CA VAL A 241 -23.11 44.76 -9.85
C VAL A 241 -23.18 46.07 -10.63
N SER A 242 -22.92 46.05 -11.94
CA SER A 242 -22.97 47.24 -12.78
C SER A 242 -24.38 47.81 -12.98
N MET A 243 -25.42 46.97 -12.85
CA MET A 243 -26.82 47.36 -13.00
C MET A 243 -27.47 47.84 -11.69
N ALA A 244 -26.79 47.70 -10.55
CA ALA A 244 -27.30 48.15 -9.27
C ALA A 244 -27.28 49.69 -9.15
N PRO A 245 -28.30 50.32 -8.51
CA PRO A 245 -28.41 51.77 -8.39
C PRO A 245 -27.21 52.37 -7.64
N ALA A 246 -26.63 53.45 -8.20
CA ALA A 246 -25.36 54.04 -7.81
C ALA A 246 -25.30 54.75 -6.43
N GLU A 247 -26.33 54.65 -5.59
CA GLU A 247 -26.37 55.34 -4.29
C GLU A 247 -25.41 54.75 -3.23
N SER A 248 -24.71 53.64 -3.54
CA SER A 248 -23.69 53.03 -2.66
C SER A 248 -22.25 53.15 -3.17
N SER A 249 -21.98 54.04 -4.14
CA SER A 249 -20.67 54.18 -4.79
C SER A 249 -19.55 54.80 -3.93
N SER A 250 -19.70 54.92 -2.61
CA SER A 250 -18.65 55.43 -1.71
C SER A 250 -17.79 54.33 -1.05
N VAL A 251 -18.07 53.05 -1.31
CA VAL A 251 -17.21 51.94 -0.85
C VAL A 251 -16.68 51.17 -2.05
N ALA A 252 -15.85 51.83 -2.86
CA ALA A 252 -15.01 51.15 -3.83
C ALA A 252 -13.90 50.39 -3.08
N THR A 253 -14.21 49.20 -2.58
CA THR A 253 -13.16 48.26 -2.13
C THR A 253 -12.51 47.70 -3.39
N ALA A 254 -11.19 47.86 -3.50
CA ALA A 254 -10.40 47.41 -4.64
C ALA A 254 -10.72 45.96 -5.03
N PRO A 255 -10.65 45.60 -6.34
CA PRO A 255 -10.84 44.21 -6.76
C PRO A 255 -9.86 43.30 -6.00
N PRO A 256 -10.27 42.08 -5.60
CA PRO A 256 -9.36 41.16 -4.93
C PRO A 256 -8.21 40.84 -5.90
N THR A 257 -7.06 41.46 -5.69
CA THR A 257 -5.83 41.12 -6.39
C THR A 257 -5.47 39.68 -6.03
N PRO A 258 -5.26 38.77 -7.02
CA PRO A 258 -4.73 37.45 -6.71
C PRO A 258 -3.35 37.61 -6.06
N PRO A 259 -3.00 36.82 -5.02
CA PRO A 259 -1.66 36.82 -4.50
C PRO A 259 -0.69 36.47 -5.63
N ARG A 260 0.25 37.38 -5.92
CA ARG A 260 1.28 37.17 -6.95
C ARG A 260 2.07 35.91 -6.59
N SER A 261 1.97 34.88 -7.42
CA SER A 261 2.89 33.74 -7.40
C SER A 261 4.27 34.23 -7.85
N SER A 262 5.16 34.49 -6.89
CA SER A 262 6.58 34.71 -7.13
C SER A 262 7.23 33.38 -7.53
N SER A 263 7.49 33.22 -8.82
CA SER A 263 8.49 32.27 -9.31
C SER A 263 9.70 33.09 -9.74
N GLY A 264 10.78 33.02 -8.97
CA GLY A 264 12.01 33.76 -9.24
C GLY A 264 13.07 33.48 -8.18
N ASN A 265 13.98 32.56 -8.50
CA ASN A 265 15.21 32.30 -7.76
C ASN A 265 16.01 33.61 -7.57
N GLY A 266 16.45 33.89 -6.33
CA GLY A 266 17.58 34.79 -6.08
C GLY A 266 17.40 35.79 -4.94
N ARG A 267 18.13 35.54 -3.86
CA ARG A 267 18.56 36.48 -2.79
C ARG A 267 17.46 36.95 -1.82
N ARG A 268 17.39 36.26 -0.67
CA ARG A 268 16.70 36.75 0.53
C ARG A 268 17.54 37.87 1.16
N GLU A 269 16.99 39.09 1.21
CA GLU A 269 17.40 40.09 2.20
C GLU A 269 16.59 39.89 3.49
N PRO A 270 17.16 40.12 4.69
CA PRO A 270 16.53 39.78 5.95
C PRO A 270 15.61 40.89 6.44
N TYR A 271 14.33 40.55 6.66
CA TYR A 271 13.43 41.36 7.46
C TYR A 271 12.89 40.46 8.58
N GLU A 272 13.26 40.81 9.81
CA GLU A 272 12.69 40.29 11.05
C GLU A 272 11.29 40.87 11.22
N GLU A 273 10.26 40.04 11.06
CA GLU A 273 8.95 40.24 11.70
C GLU A 273 8.44 38.85 12.12
N ASP A 274 8.13 38.72 13.41
CA ASP A 274 7.69 37.50 14.07
C ASP A 274 6.43 36.88 13.40
N PRO A 275 6.42 35.58 13.06
CA PRO A 275 5.22 34.91 12.58
C PRO A 275 4.21 34.71 13.71
N PRO A 276 2.89 34.86 13.47
CA PRO A 276 1.88 34.55 14.48
C PRO A 276 1.90 33.05 14.80
N GLU A 277 1.96 32.74 16.09
CA GLU A 277 2.00 31.39 16.67
C GLU A 277 0.77 30.56 16.29
N ILE A 278 0.79 29.91 15.13
CA ILE A 278 -0.10 28.79 14.82
C ILE A 278 0.79 27.74 14.15
N PHE A 279 0.82 26.54 14.71
CA PHE A 279 1.69 25.39 14.35
C PHE A 279 3.02 25.25 15.12
N GLN A 280 2.93 25.25 16.45
CA GLN A 280 3.77 24.35 17.24
C GLN A 280 2.93 23.62 18.29
N ARG A 281 2.57 22.37 18.03
CA ARG A 281 2.51 21.37 19.10
C ARG A 281 2.60 19.94 18.58
N THR A 282 3.80 19.39 18.66
CA THR A 282 3.99 17.94 18.83
C THR A 282 4.34 17.65 20.28
N LYS A 283 3.53 16.76 20.87
CA LYS A 283 3.80 15.76 21.92
C LYS A 283 4.06 16.18 23.39
N ASN A 284 3.17 15.60 24.22
CA ASN A 284 3.27 15.12 25.61
C ASN A 284 3.00 16.15 26.74
N VAL A 285 1.95 15.94 27.55
CA VAL A 285 1.94 15.17 28.82
C VAL A 285 0.49 15.10 29.37
N ALA A 286 0.13 13.90 29.81
CA ALA A 286 -0.83 13.43 30.84
C ALA A 286 -2.10 14.21 31.26
N ASP A 287 -3.11 13.37 31.51
CA ASP A 287 -4.24 13.42 32.45
C ASP A 287 -5.59 14.06 32.06
N ASP A 288 -6.51 13.12 31.87
CA ASP A 288 -7.89 12.99 32.34
C ASP A 288 -9.09 13.67 31.67
N ASP A 289 -10.08 12.79 31.49
CA ASP A 289 -11.52 12.92 31.25
C ASP A 289 -12.14 13.19 29.86
N LYS A 290 -12.78 12.10 29.40
CA LYS A 290 -13.88 11.92 28.42
C LYS A 290 -13.62 12.20 26.93
N ALA A 291 -13.07 11.17 26.28
CA ALA A 291 -13.12 10.99 24.83
C ALA A 291 -14.55 10.65 24.32
N PRO A 292 -14.92 11.07 23.09
CA PRO A 292 -16.10 10.58 22.40
C PRO A 292 -15.86 9.15 21.87
N VAL A 293 -16.83 8.28 22.12
CA VAL A 293 -16.81 6.84 21.83
C VAL A 293 -16.68 6.59 20.32
N THR A 294 -15.50 6.15 19.87
CA THR A 294 -15.32 5.42 18.61
C THR A 294 -15.87 3.99 18.79
N PRO A 295 -16.37 3.33 17.72
CA PRO A 295 -16.86 1.96 17.85
C PRO A 295 -15.68 1.05 18.20
N GLU A 296 -15.64 0.56 19.44
CA GLU A 296 -14.65 -0.39 19.93
C GLU A 296 -14.73 -1.69 19.11
N PHE A 297 -13.79 -1.90 18.19
CA PHE A 297 -13.48 -3.25 17.73
C PHE A 297 -12.85 -3.98 18.93
N GLN A 298 -13.63 -4.85 19.57
CA GLN A 298 -13.13 -5.69 20.66
C GLN A 298 -12.00 -6.59 20.13
N SER A 299 -10.79 -6.34 20.61
CA SER A 299 -9.65 -7.23 20.33
C SER A 299 -9.96 -8.64 20.81
N TYR A 300 -9.47 -9.65 20.09
CA TYR A 300 -9.73 -11.05 20.42
C TYR A 300 -8.50 -11.93 20.19
N LYS A 301 -8.44 -13.04 20.92
CA LYS A 301 -7.41 -14.05 20.74
C LYS A 301 -7.78 -15.00 19.59
N ALA A 302 -6.83 -15.30 18.74
CA ALA A 302 -6.96 -16.27 17.67
C ALA A 302 -5.78 -17.25 17.68
N ILE A 303 -5.97 -18.42 17.08
CA ILE A 303 -4.90 -19.40 16.86
C ILE A 303 -4.55 -19.41 15.38
N VAL A 304 -3.27 -19.40 15.06
CA VAL A 304 -2.77 -19.43 13.69
C VAL A 304 -2.98 -20.83 13.10
N THR A 305 -3.61 -20.88 11.94
CA THR A 305 -3.97 -22.11 11.21
C THR A 305 -3.14 -22.33 9.94
N MET A 306 -2.47 -21.29 9.43
CA MET A 306 -1.50 -21.36 8.33
C MET A 306 -0.29 -20.45 8.60
N ASP A 307 0.90 -20.88 8.16
CA ASP A 307 2.12 -20.09 8.28
C ASP A 307 2.07 -18.85 7.37
N HIS A 308 2.56 -17.72 7.87
CA HIS A 308 2.79 -16.51 7.09
C HIS A 308 4.15 -15.93 7.47
N ASP A 309 5.04 -15.86 6.49
CA ASP A 309 6.32 -15.16 6.64
C ASP A 309 6.08 -13.67 6.36
N GLY A 310 6.18 -12.82 7.39
CA GLY A 310 6.12 -11.37 7.24
C GLY A 310 7.37 -10.89 6.52
N VAL A 311 7.25 -10.53 5.24
CA VAL A 311 8.40 -10.16 4.39
C VAL A 311 8.40 -8.68 4.03
N ASP A 312 7.25 -8.00 4.14
CA ASP A 312 7.13 -6.56 3.92
C ASP A 312 7.20 -5.78 5.26
N GLU A 313 7.63 -4.51 5.25
CA GLU A 313 7.76 -3.69 6.45
C GLU A 313 6.38 -3.49 7.13
N GLY A 314 6.29 -3.90 8.40
CA GLY A 314 5.04 -3.90 9.18
C GLY A 314 4.22 -5.20 9.08
N GLU A 315 4.64 -6.20 8.30
CA GLU A 315 4.03 -7.53 8.35
C GLU A 315 4.56 -8.36 9.52
N LEU A 316 3.70 -9.16 10.12
CA LEU A 316 4.01 -10.02 11.25
C LEU A 316 4.19 -11.46 10.80
N THR A 317 5.36 -12.05 11.04
CA THR A 317 5.57 -13.48 10.85
C THR A 317 4.79 -14.27 11.91
N ILE A 318 3.94 -15.19 11.45
CA ILE A 318 3.12 -16.08 12.30
C ILE A 318 3.27 -17.53 11.84
N SER A 319 3.33 -18.46 12.79
CA SER A 319 3.44 -19.90 12.51
C SER A 319 2.24 -20.67 13.05
N VAL A 320 1.87 -21.77 12.40
CA VAL A 320 0.74 -22.61 12.81
C VAL A 320 0.86 -23.00 14.28
N GLY A 321 -0.22 -22.77 15.03
CA GLY A 321 -0.31 -23.06 16.46
C GLY A 321 0.04 -21.88 17.37
N ASP A 322 0.60 -20.79 16.84
CA ASP A 322 0.83 -19.57 17.60
C ASP A 322 -0.50 -18.95 18.08
N GLU A 323 -0.48 -18.32 19.25
CA GLU A 323 -1.60 -17.51 19.76
C GLU A 323 -1.34 -16.03 19.44
N VAL A 324 -2.25 -15.43 18.68
CA VAL A 324 -2.17 -14.02 18.26
C VAL A 324 -3.32 -13.22 18.87
N LEU A 325 -3.01 -11.99 19.31
CA LEU A 325 -4.02 -11.02 19.72
C LEU A 325 -4.37 -10.13 18.52
N VAL A 326 -5.55 -10.33 17.95
CA VAL A 326 -6.07 -9.49 16.85
C VAL A 326 -6.62 -8.20 17.45
N ARG A 327 -6.09 -7.04 17.02
CA ARG A 327 -6.51 -5.71 17.49
C ARG A 327 -7.44 -5.02 16.52
N HIS A 328 -7.19 -5.20 15.23
CA HIS A 328 -7.95 -4.57 14.17
C HIS A 328 -8.02 -5.49 12.94
N GLU A 329 -9.18 -5.51 12.28
CA GLU A 329 -9.37 -6.18 11.00
C GLU A 329 -9.68 -5.12 9.95
N ASP A 330 -8.89 -5.11 8.89
CA ASP A 330 -9.07 -4.25 7.73
C ASP A 330 -9.97 -4.94 6.69
N PRO A 331 -10.89 -4.21 6.03
CA PRO A 331 -11.78 -4.76 5.00
C PRO A 331 -11.07 -5.42 3.81
N SER A 332 -9.77 -5.20 3.62
CA SER A 332 -8.95 -5.88 2.60
C SER A 332 -8.60 -7.34 2.93
N GLY A 333 -9.03 -7.86 4.08
CA GLY A 333 -8.75 -9.23 4.52
C GLY A 333 -7.42 -9.38 5.27
N TRP A 334 -6.91 -8.28 5.82
CA TRP A 334 -5.72 -8.24 6.67
C TRP A 334 -6.10 -7.89 8.10
N SER A 335 -5.41 -8.49 9.06
CA SER A 335 -5.56 -8.23 10.49
C SER A 335 -4.26 -7.69 11.05
N GLU A 336 -4.35 -6.67 11.89
CA GLU A 336 -3.24 -6.20 12.72
C GLU A 336 -3.30 -6.87 14.09
N GLY A 337 -2.17 -7.39 14.56
CA GLY A 337 -2.12 -8.03 15.85
C GLY A 337 -0.72 -8.18 16.41
N VAL A 338 -0.65 -8.88 17.54
CA VAL A 338 0.59 -9.13 18.28
C VAL A 338 0.76 -10.62 18.50
N CYS A 339 1.92 -11.14 18.11
CA CYS A 339 2.33 -12.53 18.30
C CYS A 339 3.76 -12.56 18.84
N ASN A 340 4.00 -13.32 19.91
CA ASN A 340 5.34 -13.49 20.50
C ASN A 340 6.09 -12.17 20.81
N GLY A 341 5.35 -11.11 21.17
CA GLY A 341 5.91 -9.79 21.48
C GLY A 341 6.22 -8.90 20.27
N ASN A 342 6.00 -9.38 19.05
CA ASN A 342 6.12 -8.61 17.83
C ASN A 342 4.75 -8.18 17.33
N GLU A 343 4.66 -6.99 16.77
CA GLU A 343 3.42 -6.41 16.23
C GLU A 343 3.50 -6.27 14.72
N GLY A 344 2.37 -6.46 14.04
CA GLY A 344 2.28 -6.23 12.60
C GLY A 344 1.04 -6.86 11.98
N TRP A 345 1.05 -6.90 10.65
CA TRP A 345 -0.08 -7.31 9.82
C TRP A 345 0.07 -8.73 9.28
N PHE A 346 -1.01 -9.48 9.28
CA PHE A 346 -1.10 -10.83 8.70
C PHE A 346 -2.47 -11.06 8.04
N PRO A 347 -2.63 -12.01 7.12
CA PRO A 347 -3.92 -12.29 6.50
C PRO A 347 -4.96 -12.78 7.52
N SER A 348 -6.15 -12.18 7.54
CA SER A 348 -7.22 -12.53 8.50
C SER A 348 -7.67 -13.97 8.38
N SER A 349 -7.59 -14.55 7.17
CA SER A 349 -7.98 -15.95 6.90
C SER A 349 -7.01 -16.98 7.48
N TYR A 350 -5.85 -16.57 8.00
CA TYR A 350 -4.83 -17.49 8.50
C TYR A 350 -4.98 -17.77 9.99
N VAL A 351 -5.98 -17.16 10.64
CA VAL A 351 -6.19 -17.27 12.08
C VAL A 351 -7.65 -17.63 12.37
N GLU A 352 -7.86 -18.46 13.39
CA GLU A 352 -9.20 -18.86 13.84
C GLU A 352 -9.49 -18.26 15.22
N ARG A 353 -10.60 -17.51 15.32
CA ARG A 353 -10.99 -16.82 16.55
C ARG A 353 -11.28 -17.82 17.67
N ARG A 354 -10.60 -17.64 18.81
CA ARG A 354 -10.78 -18.50 19.98
C ARG A 354 -12.03 -18.07 20.75
N ASN A 355 -13.11 -18.83 20.62
CA ASN A 355 -14.34 -18.59 21.36
C ASN A 355 -14.11 -18.88 22.87
N PRO A 356 -14.48 -17.99 23.81
CA PRO A 356 -14.39 -18.29 25.23
C PRO A 356 -15.49 -19.30 25.61
N GLU A 357 -15.16 -20.59 25.51
CA GLU A 357 -15.59 -21.74 26.36
C GLU A 357 -15.81 -23.05 25.59
N ARG A 358 -14.80 -23.92 25.64
CA ARG A 358 -14.98 -25.33 26.07
C ARG A 358 -13.77 -25.72 26.91
N ARG A 359 -13.72 -25.26 28.17
CA ARG A 359 -12.86 -25.89 29.17
C ARG A 359 -13.38 -27.32 29.35
N ARG A 360 -12.68 -28.28 28.74
CA ARG A 360 -12.83 -29.70 29.04
C ARG A 360 -12.69 -29.89 30.55
N ARG A 361 -13.82 -30.13 31.25
CA ARG A 361 -13.81 -30.72 32.59
C ARG A 361 -13.27 -32.14 32.45
N ARG A 362 -11.95 -32.29 32.55
CA ARG A 362 -11.30 -33.57 32.78
C ARG A 362 -10.56 -33.48 34.10
N ARG A 363 -11.29 -33.72 35.19
CA ARG A 363 -10.72 -34.09 36.48
C ARG A 363 -11.40 -35.39 36.94
N GLN A 364 -10.69 -36.46 36.64
CA GLN A 364 -10.46 -37.67 37.45
C GLN A 364 -11.68 -38.32 38.11
N ALA A 365 -12.12 -39.43 37.50
CA ALA A 365 -12.69 -40.57 38.20
C ALA A 365 -11.65 -41.70 38.18
N SER A 366 -11.05 -42.00 39.35
CA SER A 366 -10.37 -43.24 39.78
C SER A 366 -9.36 -42.86 40.88
N GLY A 367 -9.39 -43.36 42.11
CA GLY A 367 -10.21 -44.41 42.70
C GLY A 367 -10.08 -44.41 44.23
N SER A 368 -10.92 -45.23 44.86
CA SER A 368 -10.90 -45.58 46.28
C SER A 368 -9.54 -46.06 46.77
N SER A 369 -9.11 -45.59 47.94
CA SER A 369 -8.55 -46.46 48.99
C SER A 369 -8.46 -45.74 50.35
N ASN A 370 -9.30 -46.20 51.28
CA ASN A 370 -9.05 -46.48 52.70
C ASN A 370 -8.44 -45.43 53.66
N GLY A 371 -9.09 -45.29 54.83
CA GLY A 371 -8.38 -45.05 56.09
C GLY A 371 -9.11 -44.14 57.07
N SER A 372 -10.10 -44.68 57.79
CA SER A 372 -10.63 -44.09 59.02
C SER A 372 -9.56 -44.07 60.11
N ARG A 373 -9.38 -42.92 60.78
CA ARG A 373 -9.42 -42.80 62.23
C ARG A 373 -9.59 -41.35 62.66
#